data_AF-C5K845-F1
#
_entry.id   AF-C5K845-F1
#
_cell.length_a   1.000
_cell.length_b   1.000
_cell.length_c   1.000
_cell.angle_alpha   90.00
_cell.angle_beta   90.00
_cell.angle_gamma   90.00
#
_symmetry.space_group_name_H-M   'P 1'
#
loop_
_entity.id
_entity.type
_entity.pdbx_description
1 polymer ?
#
loop_
_entity_poly.entity_id
_entity_poly.type
_entity_poly.pdbx_seq_one_letter_code
_entity_poly.pdbx_strand_id
1 'polypeptide(L)' 'EGECCSICLAEFEVDDTVRELPCRHILHEQCFQHFFYGHFPLGAKRQHECPLCREPL' A
#
# COMPACT_ATOMS: atom_id res chain seq x y z
N GLU A 1 -6.24 2.70 17.20
CA GLU A 1 -4.98 3.40 16.85
C GLU A 1 -4.88 3.37 15.34
N GLY A 2 -4.55 4.51 14.74
CA GLY A 2 -5.00 4.92 13.41
C GLY A 2 -4.71 3.95 12.27
N GLU A 3 -5.73 3.72 11.46
CA GLU A 3 -5.61 3.07 10.17
C GLU A 3 -5.05 4.14 9.22
N CYS A 4 -3.73 4.18 9.08
CA CYS A 4 -3.05 5.08 8.15
C CYS A 4 -2.47 4.27 7.00
N CYS A 5 -2.54 4.81 5.79
CA CYS A 5 -1.93 4.19 4.63
C CYS A 5 -0.42 4.15 4.80
N SER A 6 0.19 2.97 4.81
CA SER A 6 1.63 2.86 5.10
C SER A 6 2.55 3.24 3.94
N ILE A 7 1.98 3.62 2.80
CA ILE A 7 2.72 4.15 1.65
C ILE A 7 2.93 5.67 1.79
N CYS A 8 1.85 6.41 2.03
CA CYS A 8 1.89 7.87 2.15
C CYS A 8 1.90 8.35 3.61
N LEU A 9 1.71 7.43 4.57
CA LEU A 9 1.58 7.69 6.00
C LEU A 9 0.41 8.66 6.35
N ALA A 10 -0.54 8.82 5.43
CA ALA A 10 -1.74 9.63 5.63
C ALA A 10 -2.88 8.79 6.22
N GLU A 11 -3.72 9.42 7.03
CA GLU A 11 -4.95 8.83 7.57
C GLU A 11 -5.95 8.53 6.44
N PHE A 12 -6.71 7.45 6.57
CA PHE A 12 -7.79 7.16 5.64
C PHE A 12 -8.95 8.15 5.83
N GLU A 13 -9.35 8.83 4.77
CA GLU A 13 -10.55 9.67 4.75
C GLU A 13 -11.76 8.87 4.27
N VAL A 14 -12.98 9.30 4.63
CA VAL A 14 -14.23 8.61 4.24
C VAL A 14 -14.44 8.53 2.72
N ASP A 15 -13.81 9.43 1.97
CA ASP A 15 -13.86 9.50 0.51
C ASP A 15 -12.66 8.81 -0.17
N ASP A 16 -11.70 8.32 0.62
CA ASP A 16 -10.49 7.69 0.09
C ASP A 16 -10.77 6.25 -0.35
N THR A 17 -10.44 5.94 -1.60
CA THR A 17 -10.54 4.57 -2.10
C THR A 17 -9.40 3.76 -1.50
N VAL A 18 -9.74 2.76 -0.68
CA VAL A 18 -8.77 1.87 -0.06
C VAL A 18 -8.82 0.48 -0.65
N ARG A 19 -7.70 -0.21 -0.62
CA ARG A 19 -7.54 -1.60 -1.05
C ARG A 19 -6.96 -2.43 0.08
N GLU A 20 -7.68 -3.47 0.46
CA GLU A 20 -7.22 -4.49 1.39
C GLU A 20 -6.41 -5.57 0.66
N LEU A 21 -5.25 -5.90 1.20
CA LEU A 21 -4.38 -6.98 0.73
C LEU A 21 -4.75 -8.29 1.44
N PRO A 22 -4.39 -9.47 0.88
CA PRO A 22 -4.64 -10.75 1.54
C PRO A 22 -3.95 -10.90 2.91
N CYS A 23 -2.89 -10.14 3.18
CA CYS A 23 -2.24 -10.03 4.49
C CYS A 23 -2.96 -9.08 5.47
N ARG A 24 -4.20 -8.66 5.17
CA ARG A 24 -5.04 -7.72 5.95
C ARG A 24 -4.48 -6.30 6.10
N HIS A 25 -3.52 -5.93 5.28
CA HIS A 25 -3.04 -4.54 5.23
C HIS A 25 -3.92 -3.73 4.29
N ILE A 26 -4.33 -2.56 4.76
CA ILE A 26 -5.15 -1.63 3.98
C ILE A 26 -4.23 -0.51 3.49
N LEU A 27 -4.34 -0.15 2.21
CA LEU A 27 -3.60 0.93 1.58
C LEU A 27 -4.57 1.77 0.75
N HIS A 28 -4.25 3.03 0.45
CA HIS A 28 -4.99 3.76 -0.59
C HIS A 28 -4.84 3.05 -1.94
N GLU A 29 -5.90 2.93 -2.72
CA GLU A 29 -5.89 2.38 -4.07
C GLU A 29 -4.92 3.16 -4.95
N GLN A 30 -4.88 4.49 -4.83
CA GLN A 30 -3.90 5.33 -5.50
C GLN A 30 -2.46 4.97 -5.09
N CYS A 31 -2.22 4.76 -3.80
CA CYS A 31 -0.91 4.37 -3.29
C CYS A 31 -0.52 2.96 -3.76
N PHE A 32 -1.46 2.02 -3.78
CA PHE A 32 -1.28 0.69 -4.35
C PHE A 32 -0.91 0.80 -5.83
N GLN A 33 -1.66 1.58 -6.60
CA GLN A 33 -1.41 1.75 -8.03
C GLN A 33 -0.06 2.44 -8.26
N HIS A 34 0.29 3.45 -7.48
CA HIS A 34 1.61 4.07 -7.52
C HIS A 34 2.73 3.13 -7.09
N PHE A 35 2.48 2.20 -6.17
CA PHE A 35 3.50 1.24 -5.74
C PHE A 35 3.77 0.16 -6.79
N PHE A 36 2.73 -0.31 -7.49
CA PHE A 36 2.84 -1.36 -8.50
C PHE A 36 3.22 -0.83 -9.89
N TYR A 37 2.69 0.33 -10.27
CA TYR A 37 2.86 0.92 -11.60
C TYR A 37 3.79 2.14 -11.59
N GLY A 38 3.93 2.82 -10.45
CA GLY A 38 4.82 3.96 -10.28
C GLY A 38 6.22 3.53 -9.85
N HIS A 39 7.23 4.10 -10.50
CA HIS A 39 8.63 3.81 -10.23
C HIS A 39 9.03 4.33 -8.83
N PHE A 40 8.84 3.52 -7.79
CA PHE A 40 9.35 3.87 -6.46
C PHE A 40 10.90 3.95 -6.51
N PRO A 41 11.51 5.04 -6.02
CA PRO A 41 12.96 5.13 -5.93
C PRO A 41 13.46 4.19 -4.83
N LEU A 42 14.42 3.33 -5.19
CA LEU A 42 15.15 2.38 -4.35
C LEU A 42 14.52 0.99 -4.13
N GLY A 43 14.66 0.12 -5.13
CA GLY A 43 15.11 -1.25 -4.89
C GLY A 43 14.07 -2.31 -4.48
N ALA A 44 12.77 -2.02 -4.53
CA ALA A 44 11.73 -3.03 -4.32
C ALA A 44 11.63 -3.99 -5.52
N LYS A 45 12.55 -4.97 -5.60
CA LYS A 45 12.57 -6.05 -6.61
C LYS A 45 11.38 -7.04 -6.52
N ARG A 46 10.32 -6.70 -5.78
CA ARG A 46 9.26 -7.62 -5.41
C ARG A 46 7.93 -6.97 -5.70
N GLN A 47 7.52 -7.00 -6.97
CA GLN A 47 6.28 -6.42 -7.45
C GLN A 47 5.02 -7.16 -6.96
N HIS A 48 5.15 -8.25 -6.20
CA HIS A 48 4.04 -9.06 -5.70
C HIS A 48 4.11 -9.31 -4.19
N GLU A 49 4.74 -8.42 -3.42
CA GLU A 49 4.74 -8.54 -1.96
C GLU A 49 4.25 -7.27 -1.27
N CYS A 50 3.62 -7.46 -0.12
CA CYS A 50 3.12 -6.37 0.67
C CYS A 50 4.30 -5.54 1.20
N PRO A 51 4.29 -4.21 1.03
CA PRO A 51 5.38 -3.34 1.51
C PRO A 51 5.54 -3.34 3.04
N LEU A 52 4.51 -3.76 3.77
CA LEU A 52 4.49 -3.78 5.23
C LEU A 52 5.07 -5.07 5.82
N CYS A 53 4.56 -6.22 5.37
CA CYS A 53 4.92 -7.52 5.92
C CYS A 53 5.79 -8.38 4.99
N ARG A 54 5.99 -7.96 3.74
CA ARG A 54 6.68 -8.71 2.69
C ARG A 54 6.05 -10.08 2.38
N GLU A 55 4.77 -10.24 2.76
CA GLU A 55 3.99 -11.41 2.37
C GLU A 55 3.55 -11.29 0.91
N PRO A 56 3.49 -12.41 0.16
CA PRO A 56 3.02 -12.40 -1.21
C PRO A 56 1.55 -11.96 -1.29
N LEU A 57 1.24 -11.10 -2.26
CA LEU A 57 -0.14 -10.75 -2.64
C LEU A 57 -0.84 -11.88 -3.40
#